data_AF-A0A415DXY7-F1
#
_entry.id   AF-A0A415DXY7-F1
#
_cell.length_a   1.000
_cell.length_b   1.000
_cell.length_c   1.000
_cell.angle_alpha   90.00
_cell.angle_beta   90.00
_cell.angle_gamma   90.00
#
_symmetry.space_group_name_H-M   'P 1'
#
loop_
_entity.id
_entity.type
_entity.pdbx_description
1 polymer ?
#
loop_
_entity_poly.entity_id
_entity_poly.type
_entity_poly.pdbx_seq_one_letter_code
_entity_poly.pdbx_strand_id
1 'polypeptide(L)'
;MIKKFPFALFIILFFCDVINAQDVNVLTEEQLQEPPQTAQIDTFPLLELDNMELDNILSLREQLEKLNQTYSSPTTPNENLLRFLKKDELELSPEALYLINWVRDPSTVFDETVTFKDTVIVNPLFLPPLFKGGIIPADLELYDKKQFELPTPDYSLFKPDTTLFRKEVIDRKLENMAYDYIRLNYPEYFRYSQRDLPTDIVKTQEIKKNTYEPELIQVEKEKNLTETDAPVKFLTERRYWTSHFESSMQFAQAYFSPNWHAANQNSNVNFNTRNYFRYDYNKNKVRVTNELELRLSANNAPKDTVRSISFTDSNLRLHSNFGYQTFNNKWYYSFDADINSKLVNTYNTNNKVTRLTGFLAPVTTVIGVGMNYSLNKKLVKKNKYNNLSLSAIMSPLSLTHRYSRLRENFDFGRHGFDGSKVDEDGRIKNSQTYVGSDFKINTTWRFNKNTTWVSFLNYNTSYHRIIVDFQNRVELTISRFFSTQINLNLRFDDLGNKNEDLFDSYLQMNESLTFGFSYKW
;
A
#
# COMPACT_ATOMS: atom_id res chain seq x y z
N MET A 1 40.29 -27.53 -3.47
CA MET A 1 39.89 -28.94 -3.32
C MET A 1 38.48 -28.97 -2.72
N ILE A 2 37.47 -29.04 -3.58
CA ILE A 2 36.05 -28.89 -3.24
C ILE A 2 35.47 -30.28 -2.98
N LYS A 3 34.99 -30.54 -1.76
CA LYS A 3 34.17 -31.72 -1.45
C LYS A 3 32.88 -31.28 -0.75
N LYS A 4 31.80 -31.47 -1.52
CA LYS A 4 30.40 -31.77 -1.18
C LYS A 4 30.00 -31.68 0.31
N PHE A 5 29.12 -30.73 0.62
CA PHE A 5 28.24 -30.76 1.80
C PHE A 5 26.83 -30.31 1.38
N PRO A 6 25.88 -31.24 1.19
CA PRO A 6 24.46 -30.95 1.24
C PRO A 6 23.90 -31.30 2.64
N PHE A 7 22.74 -30.73 2.97
CA PHE A 7 21.88 -30.96 4.15
C PHE A 7 22.20 -30.26 5.47
N ALA A 8 21.40 -29.24 5.81
CA ALA A 8 20.40 -29.30 6.90
C ALA A 8 19.92 -27.87 7.25
N LEU A 9 18.93 -27.34 6.51
CA LEU A 9 18.21 -26.12 6.90
C LEU A 9 16.69 -26.25 6.71
N PHE A 10 16.15 -27.46 6.82
CA PHE A 10 14.73 -27.73 6.57
C PHE A 10 14.15 -28.70 7.61
N ILE A 11 14.13 -28.29 8.89
CA ILE A 11 13.39 -29.02 9.94
C ILE A 11 12.85 -28.02 10.96
N ILE A 12 11.84 -27.21 10.59
CA ILE A 12 10.73 -26.73 11.45
C ILE A 12 9.51 -26.49 10.54
N LEU A 13 9.09 -27.53 9.84
CA LEU A 13 7.82 -27.59 9.08
C LEU A 13 7.04 -28.87 9.40
N PHE A 14 7.35 -29.53 10.52
CA PHE A 14 6.59 -30.68 11.00
C PHE A 14 5.46 -30.20 11.91
N PHE A 15 4.37 -29.78 11.27
CA PHE A 15 2.97 -30.05 11.63
C PHE A 15 2.10 -29.57 10.47
N CYS A 16 2.22 -30.25 9.33
CA CYS A 16 1.22 -30.32 8.27
C CYS A 16 1.66 -31.45 7.36
N ASP A 17 1.20 -32.66 7.66
CA ASP A 17 1.21 -33.73 6.67
C ASP A 17 0.54 -33.21 5.40
N VAL A 18 1.22 -33.42 4.28
CA VAL A 18 0.65 -33.32 2.95
C VAL A 18 -0.33 -34.48 2.82
N ILE A 19 -1.53 -34.30 3.38
CA ILE A 19 -2.67 -35.14 3.05
C ILE A 19 -3.24 -34.56 1.75
N ASN A 20 -3.07 -35.31 0.67
CA ASN A 20 -3.95 -35.24 -0.49
C ASN A 20 -5.40 -35.36 0.01
N ALA A 21 -6.08 -34.23 0.17
CA ALA A 21 -7.51 -34.17 0.44
C ALA A 21 -8.17 -33.41 -0.71
N GLN A 22 -8.16 -34.04 -1.88
CA GLN A 22 -9.25 -33.89 -2.84
C GLN A 22 -10.35 -34.88 -2.43
N ASP A 23 -11.53 -34.32 -2.23
CA ASP A 23 -12.86 -34.93 -2.24
C ASP A 23 -13.07 -36.25 -1.50
N VAL A 24 -13.64 -36.13 -0.30
CA VAL A 24 -14.60 -37.12 0.22
C VAL A 24 -15.82 -36.35 0.73
N ASN A 25 -16.84 -36.27 -0.11
CA ASN A 25 -18.19 -35.94 0.33
C ASN A 25 -18.74 -37.15 1.10
N VAL A 26 -18.83 -37.04 2.42
CA VAL A 26 -19.67 -37.92 3.23
C VAL A 26 -21.06 -37.27 3.26
N LEU A 27 -22.00 -37.84 2.50
CA LEU A 27 -23.41 -37.51 2.60
C LEU A 27 -24.04 -38.33 3.74
N THR A 28 -24.76 -37.63 4.60
CA THR A 28 -25.58 -38.17 5.68
C THR A 28 -26.78 -38.93 5.10
N GLU A 29 -27.05 -40.11 5.65
CA GLU A 29 -28.23 -40.94 5.37
C GLU A 29 -29.52 -40.23 5.85
N GLU A 30 -30.20 -39.50 4.98
CA GLU A 30 -31.64 -39.24 5.07
C GLU A 30 -32.11 -38.56 3.78
N GLN A 31 -32.43 -39.37 2.76
CA GLN A 31 -33.42 -39.12 1.70
C GLN A 31 -33.30 -40.22 0.64
N LEU A 32 -33.73 -41.42 1.00
CA LEU A 32 -34.07 -42.47 0.05
C LEU A 32 -35.53 -42.28 -0.35
N GLN A 33 -35.77 -41.82 -1.59
CA GLN A 33 -36.84 -42.25 -2.51
C GLN A 33 -37.09 -41.17 -3.58
N GLU A 34 -36.42 -41.29 -4.71
CA GLU A 34 -36.95 -41.16 -6.08
C GLU A 34 -35.79 -41.29 -7.10
N PRO A 35 -36.01 -41.88 -8.29
CA PRO A 35 -34.93 -42.42 -9.11
C PRO A 35 -34.21 -41.32 -9.92
N PRO A 36 -32.87 -41.22 -9.87
CA PRO A 36 -32.14 -40.30 -10.75
C PRO A 36 -31.86 -40.94 -12.11
N GLN A 37 -32.23 -40.22 -13.16
CA GLN A 37 -31.77 -40.46 -14.52
C GLN A 37 -30.24 -40.33 -14.57
N THR A 38 -29.61 -41.34 -15.17
CA THR A 38 -28.18 -41.48 -15.41
C THR A 38 -27.59 -40.27 -16.13
N ALA A 39 -26.69 -39.55 -15.45
CA ALA A 39 -25.66 -38.75 -16.10
C ALA A 39 -24.45 -39.65 -16.38
N GLN A 40 -24.11 -39.81 -17.66
CA GLN A 40 -22.95 -40.58 -18.10
C GLN A 40 -21.65 -39.95 -17.59
N ILE A 41 -20.85 -40.76 -16.91
CA ILE A 41 -19.45 -40.46 -16.62
C ILE A 41 -18.68 -40.76 -17.91
N ASP A 42 -18.04 -39.75 -18.49
CA ASP A 42 -17.10 -39.90 -19.60
C ASP A 42 -15.89 -40.71 -19.10
N THR A 43 -16.00 -42.03 -19.19
CA THR A 43 -14.93 -42.98 -18.97
C THR A 43 -14.62 -43.58 -20.32
N PHE A 44 -13.41 -43.34 -20.85
CA PHE A 44 -12.95 -44.00 -22.07
C PHE A 44 -13.12 -45.52 -21.92
N PRO A 45 -13.73 -46.23 -22.87
CA PRO A 45 -13.77 -47.68 -22.82
C PRO A 45 -12.34 -48.22 -22.96
N LEU A 46 -11.95 -49.12 -22.06
CA LEU A 46 -10.71 -49.87 -22.17
C LEU A 46 -10.81 -50.77 -23.41
N LEU A 47 -10.10 -50.41 -24.48
CA LEU A 47 -9.96 -51.27 -25.66
C LEU A 47 -8.98 -52.41 -25.32
N GLU A 48 -9.50 -53.63 -25.17
CA GLU A 48 -8.68 -54.84 -25.24
C GLU A 48 -8.29 -55.08 -26.70
N LEU A 49 -7.05 -54.75 -27.04
CA LEU A 49 -6.47 -54.98 -28.38
C LEU A 49 -5.76 -56.33 -28.39
N ASP A 50 -6.08 -57.16 -29.39
CA ASP A 50 -5.38 -58.44 -29.62
C ASP A 50 -3.98 -58.18 -30.20
N ASN A 51 -3.01 -59.06 -29.91
CA ASN A 51 -1.59 -58.85 -30.22
C ASN A 51 -1.29 -58.68 -31.73
N MET A 52 -2.20 -59.10 -32.62
CA MET A 52 -2.07 -58.89 -34.07
C MET A 52 -2.53 -57.49 -34.54
N GLU A 53 -3.31 -56.76 -33.73
CA GLU A 53 -3.73 -55.39 -34.05
C GLU A 53 -2.70 -54.33 -33.61
N LEU A 54 -1.80 -54.68 -32.68
CA LEU A 54 -0.72 -53.80 -32.24
C LEU A 54 0.31 -53.49 -33.33
N ASP A 55 0.57 -54.43 -34.24
CA ASP A 55 1.52 -54.25 -35.35
C ASP A 55 1.02 -53.26 -36.42
N ASN A 56 -0.28 -52.95 -36.44
CA ASN A 56 -0.86 -51.93 -37.32
C ASN A 56 -0.82 -50.51 -36.74
N ILE A 57 -0.45 -50.36 -35.47
CA ILE A 57 -0.34 -49.06 -34.81
C ILE A 57 1.05 -48.50 -35.12
N LEU A 58 1.10 -47.51 -36.03
CA LEU A 58 2.34 -46.77 -36.28
C LEU A 58 2.89 -46.22 -34.96
N SER A 59 4.18 -46.43 -34.72
CA SER A 59 4.82 -45.95 -33.50
C SER A 59 4.73 -44.43 -33.40
N LEU A 60 4.63 -43.89 -32.17
CA LEU A 60 4.60 -42.43 -31.92
C LEU A 60 5.76 -41.69 -32.62
N ARG A 61 6.89 -42.38 -32.84
CA ARG A 61 8.05 -41.87 -33.56
C ARG A 61 7.79 -41.72 -35.06
N GLU A 62 7.21 -42.71 -35.70
CA GLU A 62 6.84 -42.66 -37.13
C GLU A 62 5.70 -41.66 -37.36
N GLN A 63 4.78 -41.54 -36.41
CA GLN A 63 3.71 -40.54 -36.45
C GLN A 63 4.29 -39.11 -36.35
N LEU A 64 5.32 -38.90 -35.53
CA LEU A 64 6.02 -37.62 -35.40
C LEU A 64 6.88 -37.30 -36.63
N GLU A 65 7.53 -38.29 -37.25
CA GLU A 65 8.23 -38.11 -38.54
C GLU A 65 7.27 -37.77 -39.67
N LYS A 66 6.10 -38.42 -39.73
CA LYS A 66 5.05 -38.10 -40.72
C LYS A 66 4.50 -36.68 -40.54
N LEU A 67 4.32 -36.22 -39.30
CA LEU A 67 3.90 -34.84 -39.00
C LEU A 67 4.99 -33.81 -39.33
N ASN A 68 6.26 -34.14 -39.09
CA ASN A 68 7.38 -33.26 -39.44
C ASN A 68 7.62 -33.17 -40.95
N GLN A 69 7.31 -34.20 -41.73
CA GLN A 69 7.36 -34.12 -43.20
C GLN A 69 6.36 -33.11 -43.78
N THR A 70 5.23 -32.87 -43.09
CA THR A 70 4.24 -31.85 -43.48
C THR A 70 4.54 -30.44 -42.95
N TYR A 71 5.58 -30.27 -42.14
CA TYR A 71 5.91 -28.98 -41.55
C TYR A 71 6.76 -28.14 -42.51
N SER A 72 6.13 -27.20 -43.22
CA SER A 72 6.83 -26.11 -43.90
C SER A 72 6.92 -24.91 -42.97
N SER A 73 8.11 -24.33 -42.81
CA SER A 73 8.30 -23.08 -42.07
C SER A 73 7.39 -21.97 -42.62
N PRO A 74 6.75 -21.14 -41.77
CA PRO A 74 5.83 -20.11 -42.22
C PRO A 74 6.56 -19.06 -43.07
N THR A 75 6.03 -18.80 -44.26
CA THR A 75 6.56 -17.83 -45.22
C THR A 75 6.46 -16.42 -44.65
N THR A 76 7.51 -15.61 -44.79
CA THR A 76 7.50 -14.19 -44.40
C THR A 76 6.36 -13.45 -45.11
N PRO A 77 5.58 -12.61 -44.41
CA PRO A 77 4.43 -11.91 -44.99
C PRO A 77 4.83 -11.06 -46.21
N ASN A 78 4.06 -11.17 -47.30
CA ASN A 78 4.27 -10.45 -48.56
C ASN A 78 4.15 -8.92 -48.34
N GLU A 79 4.89 -8.10 -49.10
CA GLU A 79 4.93 -6.63 -48.98
C GLU A 79 3.54 -5.97 -49.00
N ASN A 80 2.58 -6.56 -49.71
CA ASN A 80 1.20 -6.11 -49.76
C ASN A 80 0.44 -6.21 -48.42
N LEU A 81 0.88 -7.07 -47.49
CA LEU A 81 0.33 -7.15 -46.14
C LEU A 81 1.00 -6.16 -45.19
N LEU A 82 2.27 -5.80 -45.44
CA LEU A 82 2.99 -4.80 -44.66
C LEU A 82 2.40 -3.38 -44.81
N ARG A 83 1.73 -3.08 -45.93
CA ARG A 83 1.04 -1.78 -46.13
C ARG A 83 -0.16 -1.55 -45.20
N PHE A 84 -0.76 -2.62 -44.67
CA PHE A 84 -1.86 -2.50 -43.70
C PHE A 84 -1.35 -2.34 -42.26
N LEU A 85 -0.07 -2.65 -42.01
CA LEU A 85 0.61 -2.44 -40.74
C LEU A 85 1.26 -1.05 -40.67
N LYS A 86 1.74 -0.51 -41.79
CA LYS A 86 2.17 0.90 -41.90
C LYS A 86 0.97 1.77 -42.26
N LYS A 87 0.29 2.30 -41.24
CA LYS A 87 -0.73 3.33 -41.42
C LYS A 87 -0.07 4.56 -42.05
N ASP A 88 -0.66 5.11 -43.12
CA ASP A 88 -0.19 6.37 -43.72
C ASP A 88 -0.07 7.43 -42.62
N GLU A 89 1.10 8.04 -42.50
CA GLU A 89 1.32 9.10 -41.52
C GLU A 89 0.36 10.25 -41.84
N LEU A 90 -0.47 10.64 -40.86
CA LEU A 90 -1.42 11.73 -41.00
C LEU A 90 -0.66 13.04 -41.16
N GLU A 91 -0.43 13.47 -42.40
CA GLU A 91 0.06 14.82 -42.68
C GLU A 91 -1.04 15.83 -42.32
N LEU A 92 -0.70 16.83 -41.51
CA LEU A 92 -1.60 17.93 -41.15
C LEU A 92 -1.92 18.76 -42.41
N SER A 93 -3.17 19.19 -42.56
CA SER A 93 -3.54 20.04 -43.69
C SER A 93 -2.73 21.34 -43.68
N PRO A 94 -2.51 21.96 -44.86
CA PRO A 94 -1.81 23.24 -44.96
C PRO A 94 -2.41 24.33 -44.05
N GLU A 95 -3.73 24.34 -43.87
CA GLU A 95 -4.42 25.27 -42.96
C GLU A 95 -4.11 24.98 -41.49
N ALA A 96 -4.02 23.70 -41.11
CA ALA A 96 -3.62 23.32 -39.75
C ALA A 96 -2.16 23.71 -39.47
N LEU A 97 -1.27 23.53 -40.45
CA LEU A 97 0.12 23.98 -40.37
C LEU A 97 0.22 25.51 -40.26
N TYR A 98 -0.59 26.25 -41.02
CA TYR A 98 -0.66 27.71 -40.93
C TYR A 98 -1.08 28.18 -39.53
N LEU A 99 -2.15 27.60 -38.96
CA LEU A 99 -2.63 27.97 -37.63
C LEU A 99 -1.60 27.62 -36.54
N ILE A 100 -0.95 26.46 -36.64
CA ILE A 100 0.11 26.06 -35.71
C ILE A 100 1.28 27.05 -35.76
N ASN A 101 1.68 27.49 -36.96
CA ASN A 101 2.76 28.46 -37.11
C ASN A 101 2.36 29.85 -36.61
N TRP A 102 1.11 30.28 -36.82
CA TRP A 102 0.61 31.56 -36.30
C TRP A 102 0.58 31.61 -34.77
N VAL A 103 0.14 30.53 -34.11
CA VAL A 103 0.15 30.41 -32.64
C VAL A 103 1.58 30.33 -32.08
N ARG A 104 2.52 29.77 -32.85
CA ARG A 104 3.93 29.65 -32.45
C ARG A 104 4.77 30.87 -32.79
N ASP A 105 4.23 31.86 -33.50
CA ASP A 105 4.94 33.08 -33.83
C ASP A 105 5.17 33.90 -32.54
N PRO A 106 6.40 34.05 -32.06
CA PRO A 106 6.69 34.73 -30.80
C PRO A 106 6.30 36.21 -30.82
N SER A 107 6.00 36.78 -32.00
CA SER A 107 5.49 38.14 -32.13
C SER A 107 4.00 38.29 -31.76
N THR A 108 3.23 37.18 -31.71
CA THR A 108 1.81 37.18 -31.32
C THR A 108 1.60 36.72 -29.88
N VAL A 109 2.65 36.24 -29.21
CA VAL A 109 2.61 35.79 -27.81
C VAL A 109 2.73 37.00 -26.88
N PHE A 110 1.67 37.29 -26.14
CA PHE A 110 1.73 38.22 -25.02
C PHE A 110 2.68 37.67 -23.94
N ASP A 111 3.48 38.55 -23.32
CA ASP A 111 4.36 38.18 -22.20
C ASP A 111 3.55 37.47 -21.09
N GLU A 112 4.11 36.43 -20.45
CA GLU A 112 3.43 35.66 -19.40
C GLU A 112 2.99 36.53 -18.20
N THR A 113 3.59 37.71 -18.08
CA THR A 113 3.25 38.73 -17.07
C THR A 113 2.08 39.63 -17.45
N VAL A 114 1.63 39.60 -18.72
CA VAL A 114 0.53 40.42 -19.24
C VAL A 114 -0.75 39.60 -19.21
N THR A 115 -1.65 39.94 -18.28
CA THR A 115 -2.99 39.35 -18.25
C THR A 115 -3.92 40.09 -19.23
N PHE A 116 -5.01 39.44 -19.66
CA PHE A 116 -6.04 40.09 -20.50
C PHE A 116 -6.58 41.41 -19.88
N LYS A 117 -6.51 41.51 -18.54
CA LYS A 117 -6.85 42.73 -17.78
C LYS A 117 -5.84 43.87 -17.96
N ASP A 118 -4.60 43.57 -18.32
CA ASP A 118 -3.54 44.56 -18.55
C ASP A 118 -3.57 45.11 -19.98
N THR A 119 -4.27 44.42 -20.90
CA THR A 119 -4.44 44.85 -22.30
C THR A 119 -5.73 45.63 -22.58
N VAL A 120 -6.67 45.64 -21.63
CA VAL A 120 -7.98 46.30 -21.78
C VAL A 120 -8.18 47.24 -20.61
N ILE A 121 -8.61 48.49 -20.84
CA ILE A 121 -9.02 49.39 -19.76
C ILE A 121 -10.23 48.74 -19.07
N VAL A 122 -10.00 48.05 -17.95
CA VAL A 122 -11.03 47.22 -17.28
C VAL A 122 -12.13 48.07 -16.65
N ASN A 123 -11.80 49.29 -16.24
CA ASN A 123 -12.75 50.16 -15.55
C ASN A 123 -13.39 51.17 -16.51
N PRO A 124 -14.73 51.10 -16.73
CA PRO A 124 -15.44 52.00 -17.63
C PRO A 124 -15.41 53.47 -17.21
N LEU A 125 -14.97 53.81 -15.98
CA LEU A 125 -14.71 55.20 -15.56
C LEU A 125 -13.61 55.90 -16.36
N PHE A 126 -12.65 55.13 -16.90
CA PHE A 126 -11.55 55.68 -17.69
C PHE A 126 -11.85 55.63 -19.21
N LEU A 127 -13.03 55.15 -19.59
CA LEU A 127 -13.52 55.21 -20.97
C LEU A 127 -14.31 56.50 -21.18
N PRO A 128 -14.37 57.03 -22.42
CA PRO A 128 -15.22 58.17 -22.72
C PRO A 128 -16.67 57.86 -22.31
N PRO A 129 -17.35 58.79 -21.60
CA PRO A 129 -18.68 58.53 -21.08
C PRO A 129 -19.67 58.34 -22.24
N LEU A 130 -20.33 57.19 -22.24
CA LEU A 130 -21.30 56.78 -23.26
C LEU A 130 -22.72 56.95 -22.72
N PHE A 131 -23.60 57.66 -23.43
CA PHE A 131 -24.98 57.83 -22.99
C PHE A 131 -25.78 56.53 -23.17
N LYS A 132 -26.10 55.87 -22.06
CA LYS A 132 -26.82 54.57 -22.01
C LYS A 132 -28.35 54.67 -22.11
N GLY A 133 -28.90 55.89 -22.17
CA GLY A 133 -30.35 56.11 -22.15
C GLY A 133 -30.99 55.89 -20.76
N GLY A 134 -32.28 56.20 -20.64
CA GLY A 134 -33.05 56.08 -19.40
C GLY A 134 -33.04 57.35 -18.54
N ILE A 135 -34.17 58.08 -18.53
CA ILE A 135 -34.41 59.24 -17.64
C ILE A 135 -34.73 58.76 -16.21
N ILE A 136 -35.14 57.50 -16.06
CA ILE A 136 -35.63 56.91 -14.82
C ILE A 136 -34.53 56.03 -14.22
N PRO A 137 -34.17 56.20 -12.93
CA PRO A 137 -33.26 55.29 -12.23
C PRO A 137 -33.76 53.84 -12.34
N ALA A 138 -32.85 52.89 -12.59
CA ALA A 138 -33.22 51.46 -12.62
C ALA A 138 -33.82 50.98 -11.28
N ASP A 139 -33.50 51.70 -10.20
CA ASP A 139 -33.89 51.38 -8.83
C ASP A 139 -35.12 52.21 -8.37
N LEU A 140 -35.86 52.84 -9.29
CA LEU A 140 -37.04 53.64 -8.94
C LEU A 140 -38.19 52.73 -8.45
N GLU A 141 -38.28 52.53 -7.14
CA GLU A 141 -39.42 51.87 -6.51
C GLU A 141 -40.55 52.89 -6.27
N LEU A 142 -41.52 52.94 -7.19
CA LEU A 142 -42.68 53.82 -7.09
C LEU A 142 -43.66 53.42 -5.97
N TYR A 143 -43.55 52.19 -5.46
CA TYR A 143 -44.40 51.62 -4.42
C TYR A 143 -43.58 50.71 -3.52
N ASP A 144 -43.88 50.68 -2.22
CA ASP A 144 -43.23 49.79 -1.26
C ASP A 144 -43.71 48.35 -1.45
N LYS A 145 -42.89 47.53 -2.13
CA LYS A 145 -43.19 46.12 -2.40
C LYS A 145 -43.34 45.29 -1.11
N LYS A 146 -42.81 45.77 0.03
CA LYS A 146 -42.88 45.07 1.32
C LYS A 146 -44.21 45.24 2.04
N GLN A 147 -45.09 46.14 1.59
CA GLN A 147 -46.42 46.30 2.21
C GLN A 147 -47.32 45.07 2.05
N PHE A 148 -47.07 44.21 1.06
CA PHE A 148 -47.85 43.01 0.80
C PHE A 148 -47.11 41.69 1.10
N GLU A 149 -45.86 41.76 1.57
CA GLU A 149 -45.10 40.58 1.97
C GLU A 149 -45.48 40.18 3.40
N LEU A 150 -46.27 39.11 3.54
CA LEU A 150 -46.51 38.47 4.85
C LEU A 150 -45.16 38.01 5.43
N PRO A 151 -44.90 38.25 6.73
CA PRO A 151 -43.63 37.86 7.36
C PRO A 151 -43.54 36.34 7.40
N THR A 152 -42.87 35.75 6.41
CA THR A 152 -42.47 34.36 6.44
C THR A 152 -41.12 34.27 7.15
N PRO A 153 -40.94 33.36 8.12
CA PRO A 153 -39.63 33.15 8.70
C PRO A 153 -38.69 32.60 7.61
N ASP A 154 -37.67 33.40 7.27
CA ASP A 154 -36.64 33.08 6.28
C ASP A 154 -35.77 31.91 6.76
N TYR A 155 -36.24 30.69 6.54
CA TYR A 155 -35.41 29.49 6.61
C TYR A 155 -34.75 29.25 5.24
N SER A 156 -33.86 30.14 4.83
CA SER A 156 -32.95 29.84 3.72
C SER A 156 -32.02 28.69 4.14
N LEU A 157 -32.33 27.46 3.69
CA LEU A 157 -31.49 26.27 3.89
C LEU A 157 -30.15 26.37 3.13
N PHE A 158 -29.99 27.38 2.27
CA PHE A 158 -28.77 27.68 1.54
C PHE A 158 -28.75 29.17 1.16
N LYS A 159 -27.90 29.97 1.80
CA LYS A 159 -27.55 31.31 1.31
C LYS A 159 -26.39 31.15 0.34
N PRO A 160 -26.57 31.39 -0.97
CA PRO A 160 -25.45 31.37 -1.90
C PRO A 160 -24.42 32.39 -1.39
N ASP A 161 -23.15 32.02 -1.44
CA ASP A 161 -22.08 32.86 -0.94
C ASP A 161 -21.95 34.12 -1.82
N THR A 162 -22.62 35.19 -1.40
CA THR A 162 -22.61 36.49 -2.10
C THR A 162 -21.27 37.22 -1.93
N THR A 163 -20.32 36.64 -1.18
CA THR A 163 -18.98 37.23 -1.02
C THR A 163 -18.16 37.18 -2.31
N LEU A 164 -18.42 36.20 -3.20
CA LEU A 164 -17.60 35.96 -4.39
C LEU A 164 -17.52 37.18 -5.34
N PHE A 165 -18.59 37.99 -5.40
CA PHE A 165 -18.68 39.17 -6.28
C PHE A 165 -18.88 40.48 -5.51
N ARG A 166 -18.64 40.50 -4.19
CA ARG A 166 -18.89 41.69 -3.37
C ARG A 166 -18.10 42.91 -3.85
N LYS A 167 -16.85 42.69 -4.28
CA LYS A 167 -15.99 43.75 -4.82
C LYS A 167 -16.57 44.31 -6.13
N GLU A 168 -16.94 43.44 -7.06
CA GLU A 168 -17.56 43.82 -8.35
C GLU A 168 -18.85 44.62 -8.14
N VAL A 169 -19.68 44.24 -7.16
CA VAL A 169 -20.92 44.96 -6.84
C VAL A 169 -20.63 46.37 -6.32
N ILE A 170 -19.56 46.55 -5.53
CA ILE A 170 -19.14 47.88 -5.03
C ILE A 170 -18.61 48.73 -6.18
N ASP A 171 -17.73 48.14 -7.01
CA ASP A 171 -17.12 48.83 -8.15
C ASP A 171 -18.21 49.31 -9.13
N ARG A 172 -19.18 48.45 -9.47
CA ARG A 172 -20.34 48.80 -10.32
C ARG A 172 -21.22 49.91 -9.71
N LYS A 173 -21.39 49.93 -8.38
CA LYS A 173 -22.13 51.02 -7.71
C LYS A 173 -21.41 52.35 -7.81
N LEU A 174 -20.09 52.34 -7.64
CA LEU A 174 -19.24 53.53 -7.76
C LEU A 174 -19.25 54.04 -9.20
N GLU A 175 -19.15 53.13 -10.18
CA GLU A 175 -19.30 53.43 -11.61
C GLU A 175 -20.63 54.11 -11.93
N ASN A 176 -21.74 53.54 -11.46
CA ASN A 176 -23.07 54.11 -11.68
C ASN A 176 -23.22 55.48 -11.01
N MET A 177 -22.69 55.65 -9.79
CA MET A 177 -22.73 56.94 -9.08
C MET A 177 -21.96 58.02 -9.84
N ALA A 178 -20.77 57.71 -10.35
CA ALA A 178 -19.98 58.64 -11.15
C ALA A 178 -20.67 58.95 -12.49
N TYR A 179 -21.23 57.93 -13.16
CA TYR A 179 -22.01 58.11 -14.38
C TYR A 179 -23.22 59.02 -14.16
N ASP A 180 -23.99 58.80 -13.09
CA ASP A 180 -25.15 59.60 -12.73
C ASP A 180 -24.75 61.04 -12.39
N TYR A 181 -23.62 61.24 -11.71
CA TYR A 181 -23.10 62.57 -11.42
C TYR A 181 -22.77 63.36 -12.70
N ILE A 182 -22.10 62.73 -13.68
CA ILE A 182 -21.81 63.34 -14.99
C ILE A 182 -23.11 63.59 -15.75
N ARG A 183 -24.06 62.64 -15.73
CA ARG A 183 -25.38 62.78 -16.36
C ARG A 183 -26.17 63.96 -15.84
N LEU A 184 -26.16 64.19 -14.52
CA LEU A 184 -26.95 65.24 -13.89
C LEU A 184 -26.30 66.63 -13.97
N ASN A 185 -24.97 66.71 -13.82
CA ASN A 185 -24.27 67.99 -13.69
C ASN A 185 -23.53 68.44 -14.96
N TYR A 186 -23.10 67.49 -15.81
CA TYR A 186 -22.28 67.75 -17.01
C TYR A 186 -22.74 66.93 -18.23
N PRO A 187 -24.00 67.06 -18.68
CA PRO A 187 -24.54 66.28 -19.80
C PRO A 187 -23.78 66.50 -21.12
N GLU A 188 -23.15 67.66 -21.29
CA GLU A 188 -22.32 68.01 -22.46
C GLU A 188 -21.10 67.08 -22.67
N TYR A 189 -20.71 66.29 -21.67
CA TYR A 189 -19.57 65.39 -21.78
C TYR A 189 -19.89 64.09 -22.53
N PHE A 190 -21.16 63.75 -22.73
CA PHE A 190 -21.57 62.58 -23.52
C PHE A 190 -21.49 62.89 -25.02
N ARG A 191 -20.46 62.35 -25.69
CA ARG A 191 -20.29 62.51 -27.15
C ARG A 191 -20.98 61.45 -27.99
N TYR A 192 -21.16 60.25 -27.42
CA TYR A 192 -21.72 59.10 -28.11
C TYR A 192 -22.84 58.48 -27.26
N SER A 193 -23.83 57.90 -27.93
CA SER A 193 -24.91 57.13 -27.32
C SER A 193 -24.74 55.64 -27.59
N GLN A 194 -25.43 54.79 -26.83
CA GLN A 194 -25.42 53.34 -27.07
C GLN A 194 -25.85 52.95 -28.50
N ARG A 195 -26.62 53.81 -29.18
CA ARG A 195 -27.03 53.59 -30.57
C ARG A 195 -25.90 53.79 -31.58
N ASP A 196 -24.87 54.54 -31.20
CA ASP A 196 -23.72 54.87 -32.05
C ASP A 196 -22.62 53.80 -31.95
N LEU A 197 -22.79 52.78 -31.10
CA LEU A 197 -21.89 51.65 -31.03
C LEU A 197 -22.03 50.77 -32.29
N PRO A 198 -20.91 50.24 -32.84
CA PRO A 198 -20.95 49.34 -33.99
C PRO A 198 -21.82 48.12 -33.69
N THR A 199 -22.77 47.85 -34.57
CA THR A 199 -23.71 46.71 -34.48
C THR A 199 -23.18 45.44 -35.14
N ASP A 200 -21.93 45.45 -35.61
CA ASP A 200 -21.27 44.31 -36.22
C ASP A 200 -20.93 43.27 -35.16
N ILE A 201 -21.90 42.37 -34.92
CA ILE A 201 -21.71 41.22 -34.05
C ILE A 201 -20.78 40.24 -34.77
N VAL A 202 -19.60 39.98 -34.22
CA VAL A 202 -18.77 38.83 -34.63
C VAL A 202 -19.55 37.57 -34.26
N LYS A 203 -20.33 37.05 -35.20
CA LYS A 203 -20.93 35.73 -35.07
C LYS A 203 -19.81 34.71 -35.20
N THR A 204 -19.35 34.16 -34.08
CA THR A 204 -18.51 32.98 -34.09
C THR A 204 -19.26 31.87 -34.81
N GLN A 205 -18.79 31.48 -36.00
CA GLN A 205 -19.22 30.23 -36.60
C GLN A 205 -18.62 29.12 -35.75
N GLU A 206 -19.43 28.52 -34.88
CA GLU A 206 -19.05 27.26 -34.25
C GLU A 206 -18.81 26.24 -35.36
N ILE A 207 -17.55 25.84 -35.55
CA ILE A 207 -17.22 24.65 -36.31
C ILE A 207 -17.72 23.47 -35.48
N LYS A 208 -18.97 23.05 -35.72
CA LYS A 208 -19.48 21.80 -35.17
C LYS A 208 -18.67 20.67 -35.78
N LYS A 209 -17.74 20.12 -35.00
CA LYS A 209 -17.15 18.83 -35.33
C LYS A 209 -18.30 17.83 -35.39
N ASN A 210 -18.48 17.14 -36.52
CA ASN A 210 -19.41 16.03 -36.61
C ASN A 210 -18.91 14.93 -35.67
N THR A 211 -19.36 14.98 -34.43
CA THR A 211 -19.26 13.83 -33.53
C THR A 211 -20.18 12.79 -34.14
N TYR A 212 -19.59 11.70 -34.61
CA TYR A 212 -20.34 10.49 -34.91
C TYR A 212 -20.96 10.03 -33.59
N GLU A 213 -22.20 10.44 -33.33
CA GLU A 213 -23.05 9.72 -32.39
C GLU A 213 -23.39 8.41 -33.11
N PRO A 214 -22.83 7.25 -32.70
CA PRO A 214 -23.28 5.99 -33.27
C PRO A 214 -24.79 5.94 -33.09
N GLU A 215 -25.53 5.63 -34.15
CA GLU A 215 -26.96 5.36 -34.05
C GLU A 215 -27.16 4.44 -32.84
N LEU A 216 -27.97 4.89 -31.88
CA LEU A 216 -28.34 4.07 -30.74
C LEU A 216 -28.73 2.70 -31.27
N ILE A 217 -28.14 1.63 -30.73
CA ILE A 217 -28.38 0.25 -31.16
C ILE A 217 -29.90 0.07 -31.28
N GLN A 218 -30.40 0.01 -32.51
CA GLN A 218 -31.80 -0.28 -32.74
C GLN A 218 -31.98 -1.76 -32.42
N VAL A 219 -32.78 -2.05 -31.38
CA VAL A 219 -33.11 -3.41 -30.99
C VAL A 219 -34.11 -3.94 -32.01
N GLU A 220 -33.62 -4.42 -33.16
CA GLU A 220 -34.48 -4.92 -34.25
C GLU A 220 -35.19 -6.24 -33.91
N LYS A 221 -34.80 -6.91 -32.81
CA LYS A 221 -35.51 -8.06 -32.28
C LYS A 221 -35.45 -8.03 -30.76
N GLU A 222 -36.62 -7.96 -30.11
CA GLU A 222 -36.75 -8.38 -28.73
C GLU A 222 -36.28 -9.83 -28.65
N LYS A 223 -35.05 -10.03 -28.17
CA LYS A 223 -34.50 -11.36 -27.96
C LYS A 223 -35.36 -12.02 -26.90
N ASN A 224 -36.01 -13.15 -27.21
CA ASN A 224 -36.74 -13.94 -26.24
C ASN A 224 -35.81 -14.27 -25.07
N LEU A 225 -36.07 -13.66 -23.91
CA LEU A 225 -35.25 -13.80 -22.68
C LEU A 225 -35.45 -15.16 -21.99
N THR A 226 -36.33 -16.01 -22.54
CA THR A 226 -36.63 -17.35 -22.01
C THR A 226 -35.54 -18.38 -22.29
N GLU A 227 -34.57 -18.09 -23.17
CA GLU A 227 -33.48 -19.02 -23.56
C GLU A 227 -32.08 -18.43 -23.33
N THR A 228 -31.92 -17.52 -22.39
CA THR A 228 -30.57 -17.13 -21.95
C THR A 228 -30.32 -17.77 -20.59
N ASP A 229 -29.65 -18.92 -20.61
CA ASP A 229 -29.08 -19.50 -19.40
C ASP A 229 -28.23 -18.41 -18.74
N ALA A 230 -28.53 -18.10 -17.47
CA ALA A 230 -27.85 -17.05 -16.76
C ALA A 230 -26.33 -17.29 -16.87
N PRO A 231 -25.49 -16.24 -17.07
CA PRO A 231 -24.05 -16.44 -17.12
C PRO A 231 -23.64 -17.23 -15.88
N VAL A 232 -23.03 -18.40 -16.09
CA VAL A 232 -22.63 -19.30 -15.00
C VAL A 232 -21.85 -18.46 -14.02
N LYS A 233 -22.41 -18.30 -12.81
CA LYS A 233 -21.79 -17.51 -11.76
C LYS A 233 -20.40 -18.09 -11.55
N PHE A 234 -19.36 -17.36 -11.96
CA PHE A 234 -17.98 -17.77 -11.74
C PHE A 234 -17.73 -17.77 -10.24
N LEU A 235 -17.98 -18.92 -9.61
CA LEU A 235 -17.67 -19.16 -8.22
C LEU A 235 -16.15 -19.36 -8.18
N THR A 236 -15.41 -18.28 -7.95
CA THR A 236 -13.98 -18.38 -7.66
C THR A 236 -13.78 -19.45 -6.60
N GLU A 237 -12.86 -20.38 -6.86
CA GLU A 237 -12.46 -21.37 -5.86
C GLU A 237 -12.11 -20.65 -4.56
N ARG A 238 -12.64 -21.16 -3.44
CA ARG A 238 -12.42 -20.53 -2.13
C ARG A 238 -10.94 -20.65 -1.75
N ARG A 239 -10.20 -19.57 -1.95
CA ARG A 239 -8.79 -19.48 -1.54
C ARG A 239 -8.70 -19.25 -0.03
N TYR A 240 -8.37 -20.32 0.70
CA TYR A 240 -8.17 -20.28 2.15
C TYR A 240 -6.80 -19.70 2.56
N TRP A 241 -5.84 -19.67 1.63
CA TRP A 241 -4.48 -19.19 1.88
C TRP A 241 -4.20 -17.85 1.21
N THR A 242 -3.89 -16.82 1.98
CA THR A 242 -3.50 -15.51 1.46
C THR A 242 -2.02 -15.24 1.72
N SER A 243 -1.29 -14.91 0.66
CA SER A 243 0.13 -14.52 0.71
C SER A 243 0.25 -13.00 0.69
N HIS A 244 1.13 -12.48 1.51
CA HIS A 244 1.51 -11.07 1.53
C HIS A 244 3.03 -10.95 1.51
N PHE A 245 3.53 -10.00 0.74
CA PHE A 245 4.96 -9.72 0.64
C PHE A 245 5.21 -8.23 0.75
N GLU A 246 6.21 -7.87 1.56
CA GLU A 246 6.73 -6.52 1.67
C GLU A 246 8.26 -6.57 1.55
N SER A 247 8.80 -5.73 0.67
CA SER A 247 10.24 -5.51 0.57
C SER A 247 10.53 -4.02 0.66
N SER A 248 11.49 -3.64 1.49
CA SER A 248 11.93 -2.25 1.61
C SER A 248 13.44 -2.13 1.63
N MET A 249 13.91 -1.01 1.07
CA MET A 249 15.31 -0.59 1.05
C MET A 249 15.34 0.92 1.30
N GLN A 250 15.85 1.32 2.46
CA GLN A 250 15.68 2.68 2.97
C GLN A 250 16.98 3.19 3.58
N PHE A 251 17.26 4.47 3.34
CA PHE A 251 18.27 5.21 4.07
C PHE A 251 17.63 5.79 5.32
N ALA A 252 18.37 5.78 6.42
CA ALA A 252 17.87 6.22 7.70
C ALA A 252 18.90 7.07 8.42
N GLN A 253 18.42 8.15 9.03
CA GLN A 253 19.12 8.79 10.13
C GLN A 253 18.55 8.20 11.41
N ALA A 254 19.41 7.64 12.27
CA ALA A 254 18.97 7.07 13.53
C ALA A 254 19.79 7.63 14.69
N TYR A 255 19.11 7.80 15.81
CA TYR A 255 19.70 8.10 17.10
C TYR A 255 19.49 6.90 18.01
N PHE A 256 20.56 6.47 18.69
CA PHE A 256 20.53 5.41 19.67
C PHE A 256 20.95 5.98 21.03
N SER A 257 20.25 5.60 22.10
CA SER A 257 20.68 5.93 23.45
C SER A 257 22.02 5.24 23.79
N PRO A 258 22.86 5.83 24.67
CA PRO A 258 24.17 5.26 25.03
C PRO A 258 24.13 3.80 25.52
N ASN A 259 23.03 3.40 26.17
CA ASN A 259 22.80 2.05 26.70
C ASN A 259 22.10 1.08 25.72
N TRP A 260 21.96 1.41 24.44
CA TRP A 260 21.23 0.58 23.47
C TRP A 260 21.86 -0.81 23.26
N HIS A 261 21.05 -1.87 23.44
CA HIS A 261 21.55 -3.25 23.42
C HIS A 261 22.14 -3.72 22.07
N ALA A 262 21.78 -3.10 20.92
CA ALA A 262 22.13 -3.64 19.60
C ALA A 262 23.45 -3.16 18.99
N ALA A 263 24.17 -2.21 19.60
CA ALA A 263 25.62 -1.93 19.49
C ALA A 263 25.86 -0.43 19.53
N ASN A 264 27.01 -0.09 20.09
CA ASN A 264 27.48 1.26 20.33
C ASN A 264 28.15 1.81 19.06
N GLN A 265 27.39 2.51 18.22
CA GLN A 265 27.90 3.30 17.11
C GLN A 265 26.90 4.41 16.78
N ASN A 266 27.22 5.65 17.18
CA ASN A 266 26.57 6.87 16.70
C ASN A 266 26.86 6.99 15.20
N SER A 267 26.09 6.30 14.36
CA SER A 267 26.17 6.39 12.91
C SER A 267 25.13 7.40 12.43
N ASN A 268 25.59 8.39 11.69
CA ASN A 268 24.71 9.46 11.17
C ASN A 268 23.80 8.95 10.04
N VAL A 269 24.20 7.87 9.35
CA VAL A 269 23.48 7.31 8.20
C VAL A 269 23.52 5.79 8.21
N ASN A 270 22.34 5.18 8.08
CA ASN A 270 22.11 3.75 8.09
C ASN A 270 21.40 3.35 6.79
N PHE A 271 21.74 2.18 6.26
CA PHE A 271 21.03 1.55 5.15
C PHE A 271 20.30 0.32 5.67
N ASN A 272 18.98 0.34 5.57
CA ASN A 272 18.09 -0.68 6.09
C ASN A 272 17.43 -1.43 4.94
N THR A 273 17.45 -2.76 5.00
CA THR A 273 16.61 -3.61 4.16
C THR A 273 15.74 -4.52 5.01
N ARG A 274 14.47 -4.65 4.60
CA ARG A 274 13.50 -5.54 5.23
C ARG A 274 12.80 -6.33 4.14
N ASN A 275 12.78 -7.64 4.26
CA ASN A 275 11.95 -8.51 3.45
C ASN A 275 11.02 -9.27 4.40
N TYR A 276 9.72 -9.14 4.18
CA TYR A 276 8.68 -9.66 5.04
C TYR A 276 7.70 -10.46 4.20
N PHE A 277 7.58 -11.73 4.53
CA PHE A 277 6.66 -12.66 3.91
C PHE A 277 5.64 -13.09 4.95
N ARG A 278 4.37 -13.09 4.58
CA ARG A 278 3.28 -13.54 5.43
C ARG A 278 2.37 -14.47 4.65
N TYR A 279 2.00 -15.59 5.26
CA TYR A 279 1.14 -16.59 4.68
C TYR A 279 0.06 -16.97 5.69
N ASP A 280 -1.15 -16.45 5.47
CA ASP A 280 -2.29 -16.66 6.34
C ASP A 280 -3.20 -17.76 5.78
N TYR A 281 -3.58 -18.71 6.63
CA TYR A 281 -4.68 -19.64 6.40
C TYR A 281 -5.90 -19.21 7.18
N ASN A 282 -7.07 -19.23 6.55
CA ASN A 282 -8.33 -18.99 7.23
C ASN A 282 -9.42 -19.90 6.65
N LYS A 283 -9.84 -20.91 7.43
CA LYS A 283 -10.94 -21.80 7.07
C LYS A 283 -11.80 -22.08 8.31
N ASN A 284 -13.09 -21.77 8.21
CA ASN A 284 -14.08 -21.98 9.27
C ASN A 284 -13.67 -21.30 10.59
N LYS A 285 -13.21 -22.10 11.57
CA LYS A 285 -12.77 -21.66 12.89
C LYS A 285 -11.25 -21.65 13.05
N VAL A 286 -10.50 -22.13 12.05
CA VAL A 286 -9.04 -22.27 12.12
C VAL A 286 -8.39 -21.11 11.39
N ARG A 287 -7.47 -20.43 12.07
CA ARG A 287 -6.61 -19.39 11.52
C ARG A 287 -5.16 -19.75 11.78
N VAL A 288 -4.32 -19.72 10.76
CA VAL A 288 -2.86 -19.89 10.93
C VAL A 288 -2.18 -18.72 10.27
N THR A 289 -1.28 -18.05 10.98
CA THR A 289 -0.48 -16.95 10.46
C THR A 289 0.98 -17.38 10.50
N ASN A 290 1.62 -17.48 9.34
CA ASN A 290 3.07 -17.70 9.26
C ASN A 290 3.73 -16.44 8.73
N GLU A 291 4.78 -15.99 9.39
CA GLU A 291 5.52 -14.78 9.05
C GLU A 291 7.03 -15.09 9.03
N LEU A 292 7.69 -14.69 7.95
CA LEU A 292 9.14 -14.72 7.82
C LEU A 292 9.61 -13.29 7.60
N GLU A 293 10.49 -12.82 8.48
CA GLU A 293 11.09 -11.49 8.41
C GLU A 293 12.61 -11.58 8.35
N LEU A 294 13.18 -10.95 7.33
CA LEU A 294 14.61 -10.77 7.14
C LEU A 294 14.91 -9.28 7.24
N ARG A 295 15.63 -8.88 8.27
CA ARG A 295 16.01 -7.48 8.49
C ARG A 295 17.53 -7.36 8.53
N LEU A 296 18.08 -6.46 7.73
CA LEU A 296 19.50 -6.17 7.70
C LEU A 296 19.70 -4.66 7.69
N SER A 297 20.58 -4.18 8.56
CA SER A 297 20.93 -2.77 8.70
C SER A 297 22.44 -2.63 8.71
N ALA A 298 22.95 -1.83 7.78
CA ALA A 298 24.36 -1.53 7.62
C ALA A 298 24.60 -0.04 7.82
N ASN A 299 25.59 0.29 8.63
CA ASN A 299 25.88 1.65 9.06
C ASN A 299 27.33 2.01 8.72
N ASN A 300 27.59 3.31 8.55
CA ASN A 300 28.96 3.78 8.52
C ASN A 300 29.59 3.72 9.92
N ALA A 301 30.85 3.29 9.99
CA ALA A 301 31.55 3.08 11.25
C ALA A 301 32.77 4.02 11.37
N PRO A 302 32.60 5.36 11.43
CA PRO A 302 33.73 6.29 11.44
C PRO A 302 34.62 6.18 12.70
N LYS A 303 34.10 5.61 13.79
CA LYS A 303 34.83 5.34 15.04
C LYS A 303 35.57 3.99 15.05
N ASP A 304 35.40 3.17 14.02
CA ASP A 304 36.08 1.88 13.88
C ASP A 304 37.30 2.03 12.96
N THR A 305 38.49 1.79 13.52
CA THR A 305 39.78 1.82 12.82
C THR A 305 39.99 0.57 11.96
N VAL A 306 39.20 -0.48 12.16
CA VAL A 306 39.33 -1.77 11.48
C VAL A 306 38.39 -1.90 10.29
N ARG A 307 37.18 -1.30 10.35
CA ARG A 307 36.13 -1.48 9.35
C ARG A 307 35.45 -0.15 9.03
N SER A 308 35.23 0.12 7.74
CA SER A 308 34.49 1.30 7.31
C SER A 308 32.96 1.13 7.40
N ILE A 309 32.49 -0.11 7.33
CA ILE A 309 31.07 -0.49 7.37
C ILE A 309 30.86 -1.49 8.51
N SER A 310 29.83 -1.27 9.32
CA SER A 310 29.40 -2.17 10.38
C SER A 310 27.95 -2.58 10.15
N PHE A 311 27.62 -3.84 10.43
CA PHE A 311 26.24 -4.30 10.45
C PHE A 311 25.69 -4.15 11.87
N THR A 312 24.64 -3.36 12.03
CA THR A 312 24.08 -3.00 13.34
C THR A 312 22.84 -3.82 13.68
N ASP A 313 22.04 -4.19 12.67
CA ASP A 313 20.89 -5.09 12.83
C ASP A 313 20.94 -6.19 11.76
N SER A 314 20.66 -7.43 12.14
CA SER A 314 20.72 -8.58 11.24
C SER A 314 19.78 -9.69 11.70
N ASN A 315 18.50 -9.39 11.87
CA ASN A 315 17.52 -10.32 12.41
C ASN A 315 16.89 -11.20 11.32
N LEU A 316 16.82 -12.50 11.61
CA LEU A 316 15.96 -13.47 10.95
C LEU A 316 14.89 -13.90 11.94
N ARG A 317 13.64 -13.57 11.66
CA ARG A 317 12.50 -13.92 12.50
C ARG A 317 11.55 -14.84 11.74
N LEU A 318 11.21 -15.96 12.36
CA LEU A 318 10.18 -16.89 11.93
C LEU A 318 9.11 -16.89 13.01
N HIS A 319 7.89 -16.52 12.66
CA HIS A 319 6.79 -16.41 13.59
C HIS A 319 5.59 -17.20 13.06
N SER A 320 5.03 -18.07 13.88
CA SER A 320 3.86 -18.87 13.55
C SER A 320 2.83 -18.74 14.67
N ASN A 321 1.61 -18.34 14.32
CA ASN A 321 0.50 -18.24 15.26
C ASN A 321 -0.65 -19.11 14.76
N PHE A 322 -0.97 -20.15 15.53
CA PHE A 322 -2.15 -20.97 15.32
C PHE A 322 -3.28 -20.46 16.20
N GLY A 323 -4.46 -20.26 15.63
CA GLY A 323 -5.64 -19.73 16.27
C GLY A 323 -6.88 -20.59 16.01
N TYR A 324 -7.57 -21.02 17.07
CA TYR A 324 -8.88 -21.69 16.98
C TYR A 324 -9.98 -20.81 17.58
N GLN A 325 -10.94 -20.44 16.74
CA GLN A 325 -12.00 -19.49 17.08
C GLN A 325 -12.90 -19.97 18.22
N THR A 326 -13.10 -19.09 19.20
CA THR A 326 -13.98 -19.29 20.35
C THR A 326 -15.38 -18.64 20.13
N PHE A 327 -16.16 -18.46 21.20
CA PHE A 327 -17.59 -18.13 21.18
C PHE A 327 -17.98 -16.78 20.53
N ASN A 328 -17.07 -15.80 20.42
CA ASN A 328 -17.39 -14.43 19.99
C ASN A 328 -16.73 -13.95 18.67
N ASN A 329 -16.20 -14.85 17.84
CA ASN A 329 -15.48 -14.58 16.56
C ASN A 329 -14.26 -13.63 16.65
N LYS A 330 -14.03 -13.02 17.81
CA LYS A 330 -12.92 -12.10 18.12
C LYS A 330 -11.84 -12.78 18.97
N TRP A 331 -12.21 -13.80 19.74
CA TRP A 331 -11.30 -14.56 20.59
C TRP A 331 -10.94 -15.88 19.91
N TYR A 332 -9.66 -16.23 20.00
CA TYR A 332 -9.10 -17.46 19.47
C TYR A 332 -8.23 -18.09 20.56
N TYR A 333 -8.35 -19.38 20.79
CA TYR A 333 -7.28 -20.11 21.48
C TYR A 333 -6.04 -20.06 20.61
N SER A 334 -4.91 -19.66 21.19
CA SER A 334 -3.71 -19.33 20.44
C SER A 334 -2.52 -20.17 20.90
N PHE A 335 -1.83 -20.76 19.94
CA PHE A 335 -0.49 -21.30 20.10
C PHE A 335 0.46 -20.42 19.27
N ASP A 336 1.40 -19.79 19.95
CA ASP A 336 2.35 -18.82 19.40
C ASP A 336 3.76 -19.40 19.41
N ALA A 337 4.47 -19.34 18.30
CA ALA A 337 5.86 -19.75 18.19
C ALA A 337 6.65 -18.64 17.48
N ASP A 338 7.62 -18.06 18.18
CA ASP A 338 8.46 -16.97 17.69
C ASP A 338 9.93 -17.38 17.80
N ILE A 339 10.59 -17.49 16.66
CA ILE A 339 12.00 -17.88 16.55
C ILE A 339 12.74 -16.69 15.96
N ASN A 340 13.64 -16.11 16.74
CA ASN A 340 14.47 -14.99 16.33
C ASN A 340 15.95 -15.40 16.34
N SER A 341 16.66 -15.01 15.31
CA SER A 341 18.02 -15.45 15.03
C SER A 341 18.80 -14.36 14.30
N LYS A 342 20.12 -14.53 14.14
CA LYS A 342 21.00 -13.56 13.49
C LYS A 342 21.50 -14.06 12.13
N LEU A 343 21.62 -13.17 11.16
CA LEU A 343 22.03 -13.49 9.78
C LEU A 343 23.53 -13.29 9.54
N VAL A 344 24.13 -12.25 10.13
CA VAL A 344 25.49 -11.79 9.80
C VAL A 344 26.39 -11.82 11.02
N ASN A 345 27.69 -12.03 10.78
CA ASN A 345 28.71 -11.93 11.81
C ASN A 345 29.00 -10.46 12.15
N THR A 346 28.70 -10.04 13.37
CA THR A 346 29.02 -8.71 13.88
C THR A 346 30.06 -8.79 14.99
N TYR A 347 30.81 -7.72 15.20
CA TYR A 347 31.93 -7.65 16.15
C TYR A 347 31.88 -6.32 16.88
N ASN A 348 32.51 -6.25 18.04
CA ASN A 348 32.58 -5.01 18.79
C ASN A 348 33.51 -4.00 18.08
N THR A 349 33.27 -2.71 18.26
CA THR A 349 34.04 -1.63 17.63
C THR A 349 35.54 -1.80 17.94
N ASN A 350 36.41 -1.69 16.93
CA ASN A 350 37.87 -1.90 17.04
C ASN A 350 38.31 -3.31 17.49
N ASN A 351 37.39 -4.27 17.65
CA ASN A 351 37.70 -5.63 18.09
C ASN A 351 37.59 -6.63 16.92
N LYS A 352 38.66 -7.40 16.70
CA LYS A 352 38.73 -8.46 15.68
C LYS A 352 38.39 -9.85 16.22
N VAL A 353 38.44 -10.02 17.54
CA VAL A 353 38.42 -11.31 18.23
C VAL A 353 37.03 -11.62 18.79
N THR A 354 36.41 -10.69 19.52
CA THR A 354 35.10 -10.90 20.14
C THR A 354 33.97 -10.72 19.14
N ARG A 355 33.29 -11.81 18.81
CA ARG A 355 32.12 -11.84 17.93
C ARG A 355 30.85 -11.58 18.75
N LEU A 356 30.04 -10.63 18.30
CA LEU A 356 28.77 -10.30 18.92
C LEU A 356 27.64 -11.17 18.39
N THR A 357 27.53 -11.35 17.08
CA THR A 357 26.50 -12.21 16.46
C THR A 357 27.12 -13.09 15.39
N GLY A 358 26.44 -14.14 14.98
CA GLY A 358 26.75 -14.88 13.78
C GLY A 358 25.54 -15.55 13.14
N PHE A 359 25.73 -16.14 11.96
CA PHE A 359 24.64 -16.86 11.29
C PHE A 359 24.08 -17.95 12.21
N LEU A 360 22.79 -17.83 12.53
CA LEU A 360 22.09 -18.69 13.49
C LEU A 360 22.69 -18.70 14.90
N ALA A 361 23.28 -17.59 15.34
CA ALA A 361 23.84 -17.45 16.68
C ALA A 361 23.69 -16.00 17.22
N PRO A 362 22.94 -15.78 18.31
CA PRO A 362 22.13 -16.76 19.04
C PRO A 362 20.75 -16.98 18.38
N VAL A 363 20.10 -18.09 18.71
CA VAL A 363 18.70 -18.38 18.41
C VAL A 363 17.90 -18.25 19.70
N THR A 364 16.85 -17.44 19.67
CA THR A 364 15.85 -17.34 20.74
C THR A 364 14.53 -17.86 20.22
N THR A 365 13.97 -18.85 20.90
CA THR A 365 12.69 -19.47 20.59
C THR A 365 11.75 -19.20 21.75
N VAL A 366 10.61 -18.56 21.48
CA VAL A 366 9.54 -18.32 22.45
C VAL A 366 8.32 -19.09 21.97
N ILE A 367 7.84 -20.02 22.79
CA ILE A 367 6.63 -20.78 22.52
C ILE A 367 5.61 -20.41 23.59
N GLY A 368 4.44 -19.94 23.20
CA GLY A 368 3.38 -19.49 24.10
C GLY A 368 2.06 -20.19 23.84
N VAL A 369 1.30 -20.47 24.89
CA VAL A 369 -0.07 -20.97 24.79
C VAL A 369 -1.00 -20.03 25.55
N GLY A 370 -2.10 -19.65 24.90
CA GLY A 370 -3.14 -18.85 25.53
C GLY A 370 -4.24 -18.42 24.58
N MET A 371 -4.46 -17.11 24.46
CA MET A 371 -5.56 -16.53 23.70
C MET A 371 -5.09 -15.38 22.82
N ASN A 372 -5.67 -15.25 21.64
CA ASN A 372 -5.48 -14.12 20.75
C ASN A 372 -6.82 -13.40 20.57
N TYR A 373 -6.85 -12.10 20.86
CA TYR A 373 -7.97 -11.22 20.58
C TYR A 373 -7.71 -10.45 19.28
N SER A 374 -8.56 -10.65 18.28
CA SER A 374 -8.47 -9.97 16.98
C SER A 374 -9.68 -9.08 16.75
N LEU A 375 -9.43 -7.79 16.55
CA LEU A 375 -10.44 -6.78 16.27
C LEU A 375 -10.07 -6.03 14.98
N ASN A 376 -10.99 -6.05 14.02
CA ASN A 376 -10.91 -5.21 12.82
C ASN A 376 -12.13 -4.30 12.79
N LYS A 377 -11.93 -2.99 12.97
CA LYS A 377 -13.01 -2.01 13.04
C LYS A 377 -12.72 -0.80 12.15
N LYS A 378 -13.74 -0.34 11.41
CA LYS A 378 -13.71 0.97 10.74
C LYS A 378 -14.11 2.03 11.75
N LEU A 379 -13.22 2.96 12.08
CA LEU A 379 -13.48 4.02 13.05
C LEU A 379 -14.37 5.12 12.46
N VAL A 380 -14.14 5.50 11.20
CA VAL A 380 -14.94 6.51 10.49
C VAL A 380 -15.71 5.85 9.35
N LYS A 381 -17.04 5.70 9.49
CA LYS A 381 -17.90 4.98 8.54
C LYS A 381 -17.83 5.52 7.09
N LYS A 382 -17.57 6.82 6.92
CA LYS A 382 -17.51 7.48 5.60
C LYS A 382 -16.17 7.33 4.88
N ASN A 383 -15.07 7.01 5.57
CA ASN A 383 -13.75 6.91 4.96
C ASN A 383 -13.39 5.43 4.70
N LYS A 384 -13.34 5.02 3.42
CA LYS A 384 -12.99 3.66 3.00
C LYS A 384 -11.61 3.20 3.49
N TYR A 385 -10.68 4.15 3.67
CA TYR A 385 -9.29 3.87 4.02
C TYR A 385 -9.02 3.86 5.53
N ASN A 386 -9.99 4.27 6.36
CA ASN A 386 -9.81 4.27 7.82
C ASN A 386 -10.17 2.91 8.41
N ASN A 387 -9.16 2.12 8.74
CA ASN A 387 -9.31 0.86 9.43
C ASN A 387 -8.33 0.74 10.62
N LEU A 388 -8.86 0.25 11.74
CA LEU A 388 -8.09 -0.14 12.91
C LEU A 388 -8.10 -1.66 13.00
N SER A 389 -6.91 -2.25 12.94
CA SER A 389 -6.65 -3.66 13.21
C SER A 389 -5.88 -3.76 14.53
N LEU A 390 -6.40 -4.54 15.46
CA LEU A 390 -5.79 -4.81 16.75
C LEU A 390 -5.71 -6.32 16.93
N SER A 391 -4.53 -6.83 17.25
CA SER A 391 -4.29 -8.21 17.67
C SER A 391 -3.61 -8.18 19.03
N ALA A 392 -4.16 -8.85 20.02
CA ALA A 392 -3.54 -9.00 21.34
C ALA A 392 -3.39 -10.48 21.66
N ILE A 393 -2.15 -10.97 21.62
CA ILE A 393 -1.78 -12.35 21.95
C ILE A 393 -1.37 -12.37 23.42
N MET A 394 -2.10 -13.16 24.20
CA MET A 394 -1.91 -13.37 25.62
C MET A 394 -1.49 -14.81 25.83
N SER A 395 -0.23 -15.01 26.20
CA SER A 395 0.35 -16.32 26.47
C SER A 395 0.75 -16.39 27.95
N PRO A 396 -0.20 -16.69 28.86
CA PRO A 396 0.10 -16.80 30.30
C PRO A 396 1.18 -17.85 30.58
N LEU A 397 1.25 -18.90 29.77
CA LEU A 397 2.33 -19.87 29.79
C LEU A 397 3.19 -19.67 28.53
N SER A 398 4.44 -19.24 28.73
CA SER A 398 5.43 -19.16 27.68
C SER A 398 6.73 -19.86 28.09
N LEU A 399 7.37 -20.51 27.12
CA LEU A 399 8.66 -21.16 27.23
C LEU A 399 9.63 -20.41 26.33
N THR A 400 10.62 -19.76 26.93
CA THR A 400 11.70 -19.07 26.21
C THR A 400 12.96 -19.91 26.28
N HIS A 401 13.43 -20.40 25.12
CA HIS A 401 14.68 -21.12 24.96
C HIS A 401 15.69 -20.27 24.17
N ARG A 402 16.88 -20.08 24.73
CA ARG A 402 18.01 -19.40 24.07
C ARG A 402 19.12 -20.40 23.84
N TYR A 403 19.66 -20.41 22.63
CA TYR A 403 20.75 -21.29 22.25
C TYR A 403 21.76 -20.54 21.38
N SER A 404 23.05 -20.73 21.63
CA SER A 404 24.11 -20.22 20.76
C SER A 404 25.02 -21.36 20.29
N ARG A 405 25.22 -21.46 18.97
CA ARG A 405 26.22 -22.37 18.39
C ARG A 405 27.66 -21.91 18.70
N LEU A 406 27.85 -20.61 18.88
CA LEU A 406 29.15 -20.00 19.16
C LEU A 406 29.41 -20.02 20.67
N ARG A 407 30.56 -20.59 21.07
CA ARG A 407 30.96 -20.73 22.47
C ARG A 407 32.12 -19.82 22.84
N GLU A 408 33.18 -19.82 22.04
CA GLU A 408 34.36 -19.00 22.30
C GLU A 408 34.20 -17.58 21.71
N ASN A 409 34.77 -16.59 22.40
CA ASN A 409 34.77 -15.18 21.99
C ASN A 409 33.38 -14.61 21.67
N PHE A 410 32.34 -15.15 22.30
CA PHE A 410 30.95 -14.73 22.11
C PHE A 410 30.46 -13.96 23.34
N ASP A 411 29.87 -12.78 23.13
CA ASP A 411 29.33 -11.96 24.21
C ASP A 411 27.94 -12.45 24.63
N PHE A 412 27.91 -13.36 25.60
CA PHE A 412 26.69 -13.99 26.12
C PHE A 412 25.78 -13.02 26.87
N GLY A 413 26.35 -12.13 27.71
CA GLY A 413 25.58 -11.23 28.57
C GLY A 413 24.68 -10.30 27.75
N ARG A 414 25.18 -9.80 26.63
CA ARG A 414 24.47 -8.88 25.74
C ARG A 414 23.25 -9.49 25.04
N HIS A 415 23.22 -10.81 24.87
CA HIS A 415 22.06 -11.54 24.30
C HIS A 415 21.13 -12.11 25.36
N GLY A 416 21.31 -11.67 26.61
CA GLY A 416 20.49 -12.11 27.73
C GLY A 416 20.71 -13.56 28.12
N PHE A 417 21.91 -14.08 27.88
CA PHE A 417 22.37 -15.27 28.57
C PHE A 417 22.90 -14.88 29.95
N ASP A 418 22.63 -15.70 30.96
CA ASP A 418 23.36 -15.67 32.24
C ASP A 418 24.81 -16.13 31.99
N GLY A 419 25.64 -15.25 31.44
CA GLY A 419 26.97 -15.53 30.88
C GLY A 419 28.05 -15.97 31.88
N SER A 420 27.66 -16.34 33.10
CA SER A 420 28.54 -16.71 34.20
C SER A 420 28.48 -18.20 34.58
N LYS A 421 27.55 -18.96 34.00
CA LYS A 421 27.37 -20.38 34.35
C LYS A 421 28.19 -21.26 33.42
N VAL A 422 29.12 -21.99 34.03
CA VAL A 422 29.94 -23.00 33.38
C VAL A 422 29.26 -24.36 33.57
N ASP A 423 29.11 -25.14 32.51
CA ASP A 423 28.61 -26.52 32.55
C ASP A 423 29.55 -27.41 33.38
N GLU A 424 29.08 -28.60 33.78
CA GLU A 424 29.84 -29.58 34.59
C GLU A 424 31.23 -29.91 34.00
N ASP A 425 31.39 -29.76 32.68
CA ASP A 425 32.64 -29.96 31.93
C ASP A 425 33.60 -28.74 31.90
N GLY A 426 33.32 -27.66 32.63
CA GLY A 426 34.18 -26.46 32.62
C GLY A 426 33.98 -25.54 31.39
N ARG A 427 32.89 -25.70 30.63
CA ARG A 427 32.58 -24.90 29.40
C ARG A 427 31.45 -23.90 29.63
N ILE A 428 31.46 -22.74 28.95
CA ILE A 428 30.38 -21.74 29.06
C ILE A 428 29.05 -22.33 28.60
N LYS A 429 28.02 -22.26 29.44
CA LYS A 429 26.67 -22.75 29.16
C LYS A 429 26.05 -21.98 27.99
N ASN A 430 25.87 -22.65 26.85
CA ASN A 430 25.39 -22.04 25.61
C ASN A 430 23.89 -22.25 25.34
N SER A 431 23.15 -22.76 26.33
CA SER A 431 21.71 -23.02 26.25
C SER A 431 21.01 -22.65 27.56
N GLN A 432 19.90 -21.92 27.48
CA GLN A 432 19.13 -21.49 28.64
C GLN A 432 17.64 -21.54 28.34
N THR A 433 16.87 -22.03 29.30
CA THR A 433 15.42 -22.17 29.18
C THR A 433 14.76 -21.50 30.37
N TYR A 434 13.74 -20.69 30.10
CA TYR A 434 12.95 -19.98 31.08
C TYR A 434 11.47 -20.23 30.82
N VAL A 435 10.70 -20.41 31.90
CA VAL A 435 9.23 -20.44 31.84
C VAL A 435 8.73 -19.10 32.36
N GLY A 436 7.69 -18.58 31.73
CA GLY A 436 7.25 -17.22 31.94
C GLY A 436 5.86 -16.95 31.39
N SER A 437 5.59 -15.66 31.19
CA SER A 437 4.42 -15.17 30.47
C SER A 437 4.85 -14.24 29.36
N ASP A 438 4.09 -14.22 28.27
CA ASP A 438 4.35 -13.40 27.11
C ASP A 438 3.06 -12.71 26.65
N PHE A 439 3.16 -11.43 26.33
CA PHE A 439 2.03 -10.62 25.91
C PHE A 439 2.42 -9.69 24.76
N LYS A 440 1.80 -9.89 23.60
CA LYS A 440 2.08 -9.13 22.36
C LYS A 440 0.84 -8.38 21.92
N ILE A 441 0.93 -7.07 21.76
CA ILE A 441 -0.11 -6.23 21.14
C ILE A 441 0.41 -5.67 19.82
N ASN A 442 -0.29 -6.01 18.73
CA ASN A 442 -0.06 -5.47 17.40
C ASN A 442 -1.25 -4.59 17.01
N THR A 443 -1.01 -3.29 16.89
CA THR A 443 -2.01 -2.32 16.44
C THR A 443 -1.58 -1.75 15.11
N THR A 444 -2.44 -1.83 14.09
CA THR A 444 -2.26 -1.16 12.80
C THR A 444 -3.46 -0.25 12.56
N TRP A 445 -3.21 1.05 12.50
CA TRP A 445 -4.22 2.05 12.18
C TRP A 445 -3.85 2.74 10.88
N ARG A 446 -4.66 2.55 9.84
CA ARG A 446 -4.57 3.37 8.63
C ARG A 446 -5.49 4.56 8.79
N PHE A 447 -4.92 5.77 8.83
CA PHE A 447 -5.72 7.00 8.93
C PHE A 447 -6.38 7.34 7.59
N ASN A 448 -5.59 7.22 6.53
CA ASN A 448 -5.96 7.48 5.14
C ASN A 448 -5.15 6.54 4.22
N LYS A 449 -5.19 6.78 2.89
CA LYS A 449 -4.45 5.96 1.91
C LYS A 449 -2.92 6.02 2.10
N ASN A 450 -2.40 7.13 2.62
CA ASN A 450 -0.98 7.45 2.62
C ASN A 450 -0.33 7.29 3.99
N THR A 451 -1.08 7.37 5.09
CA THR A 451 -0.55 7.40 6.45
C THR A 451 -1.05 6.18 7.24
N THR A 452 -0.11 5.35 7.66
CA THR A 452 -0.37 4.19 8.52
C THR A 452 0.47 4.29 9.77
N TRP A 453 -0.15 4.13 10.95
CA TRP A 453 0.55 3.95 12.20
C TRP A 453 0.51 2.48 12.60
N VAL A 454 1.68 1.94 12.93
CA VAL A 454 1.88 0.58 13.41
C VAL A 454 2.52 0.66 14.78
N SER A 455 1.89 0.05 15.78
CA SER A 455 2.39 -0.05 17.14
C SER A 455 2.51 -1.52 17.50
N PHE A 456 3.67 -1.88 18.05
CA PHE A 456 4.00 -3.23 18.49
C PHE A 456 4.50 -3.13 19.94
N LEU A 457 3.75 -3.72 20.87
CA LEU A 457 4.16 -3.87 22.26
C LEU A 457 4.40 -5.35 22.54
N ASN A 458 5.57 -5.69 23.06
CA ASN A 458 5.90 -7.01 23.55
C ASN A 458 6.31 -6.91 25.02
N TYR A 459 5.62 -7.64 25.88
CA TYR A 459 5.94 -7.78 27.29
C TYR A 459 6.25 -9.24 27.55
N ASN A 460 7.52 -9.52 27.84
CA ASN A 460 8.01 -10.87 28.13
C ASN A 460 8.57 -10.89 29.55
N THR A 461 8.14 -11.87 30.35
CA THR A 461 8.63 -12.04 31.73
C THR A 461 9.00 -13.48 31.98
N SER A 462 10.18 -13.72 32.56
CA SER A 462 10.57 -15.02 33.14
C SER A 462 10.33 -15.09 34.65
N TYR A 463 9.54 -14.13 35.18
CA TYR A 463 9.35 -13.84 36.60
C TYR A 463 10.61 -13.39 37.37
N HIS A 464 11.79 -13.53 36.76
CA HIS A 464 13.08 -13.07 37.29
C HIS A 464 13.68 -11.93 36.45
N ARG A 465 13.23 -11.80 35.20
CA ARG A 465 13.62 -10.76 34.25
C ARG A 465 12.38 -10.30 33.50
N ILE A 466 12.25 -8.99 33.32
CA ILE A 466 11.18 -8.37 32.54
C ILE A 466 11.81 -7.64 31.35
N ILE A 467 11.35 -7.98 30.16
CA ILE A 467 11.71 -7.31 28.91
C ILE A 467 10.44 -6.71 28.31
N VAL A 468 10.46 -5.41 28.10
CA VAL A 468 9.37 -4.69 27.43
C VAL A 468 9.93 -4.04 26.18
N ASP A 469 9.46 -4.43 25.01
CA ASP A 469 9.76 -3.79 23.73
C ASP A 469 8.52 -3.06 23.23
N PHE A 470 8.61 -1.75 23.05
CA PHE A 470 7.55 -0.91 22.52
C PHE A 470 8.02 -0.18 21.26
N GLN A 471 7.53 -0.60 20.11
CA GLN A 471 7.90 -0.06 18.80
C GLN A 471 6.71 0.69 18.20
N ASN A 472 6.96 1.92 17.77
CA ASN A 472 5.98 2.74 17.06
C ASN A 472 6.56 3.16 15.73
N ARG A 473 5.78 2.96 14.68
CA ARG A 473 6.16 3.30 13.32
C ARG A 473 5.03 4.08 12.67
N VAL A 474 5.32 5.27 12.17
CA VAL A 474 4.43 6.03 11.31
C VAL A 474 4.98 5.94 9.89
N GLU A 475 4.25 5.27 9.01
CA GLU A 475 4.57 5.11 7.61
C GLU A 475 3.79 6.13 6.78
N LEU A 476 4.52 6.91 5.98
CA LEU A 476 4.02 7.91 5.05
C LEU A 476 4.36 7.46 3.62
N THR A 477 3.36 6.96 2.90
CA THR A 477 3.46 6.55 1.51
C THR A 477 3.36 7.77 0.61
N ILE A 478 4.46 8.11 -0.07
CA ILE A 478 4.52 9.25 -1.01
C ILE A 478 4.05 8.79 -2.39
N SER A 479 4.51 7.63 -2.84
CA SER A 479 4.13 7.00 -4.11
C SER A 479 4.02 5.49 -3.97
N ARG A 480 3.72 4.77 -5.06
CA ARG A 480 3.65 3.29 -5.06
C ARG A 480 4.95 2.63 -4.58
N PHE A 481 6.10 3.25 -4.85
CA PHE A 481 7.42 2.68 -4.57
C PHE A 481 8.20 3.46 -3.52
N PHE A 482 7.77 4.68 -3.15
CA PHE A 482 8.49 5.53 -2.20
C PHE A 482 7.68 5.77 -0.94
N SER A 483 8.34 5.59 0.20
CA SER A 483 7.77 5.84 1.52
C SER A 483 8.80 6.43 2.48
N THR A 484 8.33 7.26 3.40
CA THR A 484 9.07 7.72 4.57
C THR A 484 8.51 7.02 5.81
N GLN A 485 9.37 6.57 6.73
CA GLN A 485 8.91 6.00 8.00
C GLN A 485 9.60 6.69 9.17
N ILE A 486 8.83 7.08 10.18
CA ILE A 486 9.33 7.58 11.46
C ILE A 486 9.17 6.43 12.45
N ASN A 487 10.28 5.95 13.01
CA ASN A 487 10.27 4.87 14.01
C ASN A 487 10.73 5.41 15.35
N LEU A 488 10.03 5.01 16.40
CA LEU A 488 10.40 5.21 17.80
C LEU A 488 10.32 3.86 18.50
N ASN A 489 11.47 3.34 18.93
CA ASN A 489 11.60 2.08 19.64
C ASN A 489 12.07 2.36 21.06
N LEU A 490 11.25 1.96 22.03
CA LEU A 490 11.58 1.97 23.44
C LEU A 490 11.76 0.53 23.90
N ARG A 491 12.79 0.28 24.69
CA ARG A 491 13.02 -1.03 25.30
C ARG A 491 13.36 -0.84 26.76
N PHE A 492 12.74 -1.65 27.62
CA PHE A 492 13.08 -1.74 29.03
C PHE A 492 13.58 -3.16 29.31
N ASP A 493 14.70 -3.27 30.00
CA ASP A 493 15.34 -4.54 30.33
C ASP A 493 15.99 -4.44 31.71
N ASP A 494 15.38 -5.07 32.72
CA ASP A 494 15.76 -4.96 34.13
C ASP A 494 17.13 -5.58 34.49
N LEU A 495 17.62 -6.52 33.67
CA LEU A 495 18.97 -7.09 33.77
C LEU A 495 19.94 -6.51 32.72
N GLY A 496 19.52 -5.49 31.97
CA GLY A 496 20.32 -4.83 30.96
C GLY A 496 21.34 -3.84 31.52
N ASN A 497 22.17 -3.29 30.64
CA ASN A 497 23.08 -2.20 31.00
C ASN A 497 22.29 -0.94 31.35
N LYS A 498 22.60 -0.36 32.52
CA LYS A 498 22.03 0.91 32.95
C LYS A 498 22.62 2.08 32.18
N ASN A 499 21.85 3.15 32.04
CA ASN A 499 22.33 4.41 31.50
C ASN A 499 22.70 5.38 32.63
N GLU A 500 23.99 5.63 32.83
CA GLU A 500 24.48 6.58 33.85
C GLU A 500 24.04 8.03 33.55
N ASP A 501 23.88 8.40 32.27
CA ASP A 501 23.52 9.76 31.84
C ASP A 501 22.02 10.08 31.94
N LEU A 502 21.16 9.06 31.99
CA LEU A 502 19.69 9.17 32.03
C LEU A 502 19.14 8.61 33.36
N PHE A 503 19.65 9.16 34.47
CA PHE A 503 19.18 8.85 35.84
C PHE A 503 19.26 7.35 36.22
N ASP A 504 20.32 6.65 35.81
CA ASP A 504 20.53 5.23 36.10
C ASP A 504 19.35 4.34 35.63
N SER A 505 18.71 4.71 34.51
CA SER A 505 17.53 4.02 34.00
C SER A 505 17.87 2.83 33.08
N TYR A 506 17.06 1.78 33.18
CA TYR A 506 17.09 0.61 32.29
C TYR A 506 16.39 0.85 30.93
N LEU A 507 15.91 2.07 30.69
CA LEU A 507 15.20 2.43 29.48
C LEU A 507 16.21 2.70 28.36
N GLN A 508 16.02 2.01 27.24
CA GLN A 508 16.77 2.17 26.01
C GLN A 508 15.85 2.79 24.95
N MET A 509 16.38 3.71 24.16
CA MET A 509 15.62 4.42 23.14
C MET A 509 16.37 4.41 21.81
N ASN A 510 15.61 4.22 20.73
CA ASN A 510 16.08 4.34 19.37
C ASN A 510 15.02 5.08 18.55
N GLU A 511 15.43 6.20 17.97
CA GLU A 511 14.61 6.98 17.04
C GLU A 511 15.23 6.90 15.64
N SER A 512 14.43 6.69 14.61
CA SER A 512 14.93 6.73 13.24
C SER A 512 13.94 7.38 12.28
N LEU A 513 14.45 8.30 11.46
CA LEU A 513 13.76 8.79 10.28
C LEU A 513 14.31 8.09 9.05
N THR A 514 13.45 7.41 8.31
CA THR A 514 13.81 6.59 7.17
C THR A 514 13.14 7.09 5.90
N PHE A 515 13.86 7.03 4.78
CA PHE A 515 13.36 7.39 3.47
C PHE A 515 13.88 6.38 2.44
N GLY A 516 12.99 5.88 1.58
CA GLY A 516 13.43 5.08 0.45
C GLY A 516 12.32 4.25 -0.18
N PHE A 517 12.72 3.11 -0.72
CA PHE A 517 11.87 2.23 -1.49
C PHE A 517 11.09 1.28 -0.60
N SER A 518 9.81 1.10 -0.91
CA SER A 518 8.92 0.15 -0.26
C SER A 518 7.97 -0.42 -1.31
N TYR A 519 7.89 -1.74 -1.36
CA TYR A 519 7.02 -2.48 -2.26
C TYR A 519 6.17 -3.46 -1.47
N LYS A 520 4.87 -3.47 -1.76
CA LYS A 520 3.86 -4.32 -1.10
C LYS A 520 2.92 -4.90 -2.15
N TRP A 521 2.59 -6.19 -2.06
CA TRP A 521 1.45 -6.79 -2.78
C TRP A 521 0.58 -7.66 -1.89
#